data_AF-A0A4U5M3U8-F1
#
_entry.id   AF-A0A4U5M3U8-F1
#
_cell.length_a   1.000
_cell.length_b   1.000
_cell.length_c   1.000
_cell.angle_alpha   90.00
_cell.angle_beta   90.00
_cell.angle_gamma   90.00
#
_symmetry.space_group_name_H-M   'P 1'
#
loop_
_entity.id
_entity.type
_entity.pdbx_description
1 polymer ?
#
loop_
_entity_poly.entity_id
_entity_poly.type
_entity_poly.pdbx_seq_one_letter_code
_entity_poly.pdbx_strand_id
1 'polypeptide(L)'
;MVPKRKRKSPINFFRVTLQFVLIARGFSCFLAIFLSANPVLTLKFPLQGFEMFKKPFNVRKNTNVRSSDRKKLLARVGEDVAAAIGKTQLAIVAITNFNNVRMNLYVFDRTPLLFEIAGEGTLYPTVYLTWLTSEACPIIYVHERVFEYLENGADLMLPGVLRSGPFQVPPIERDGAVALSMLTEDGKIKGPVAVGRALMSSNDMIANKMQGRGVQILHIFRDALW
;
A
#
# COMPACT_ATOMS: atom_id res chain seq x y z
N MET A 1 -50.56 -7.57 -35.57
CA MET A 1 -49.90 -7.34 -36.88
C MET A 1 -48.65 -6.52 -36.66
N VAL A 2 -47.47 -7.15 -36.74
CA VAL A 2 -46.13 -6.54 -36.67
C VAL A 2 -45.24 -7.29 -37.65
N PRO A 3 -44.60 -6.67 -38.66
CA PRO A 3 -43.86 -7.41 -39.67
C PRO A 3 -42.36 -7.58 -39.35
N LYS A 4 -41.96 -8.85 -39.33
CA LYS A 4 -40.76 -9.51 -39.86
C LYS A 4 -39.40 -8.79 -39.96
N ARG A 5 -38.43 -9.41 -39.25
CA ARG A 5 -36.99 -9.54 -39.55
C ARG A 5 -36.65 -9.61 -41.05
N LYS A 6 -35.55 -8.96 -41.45
CA LYS A 6 -34.75 -9.35 -42.63
C LYS A 6 -33.27 -9.44 -42.27
N ARG A 7 -32.73 -10.66 -42.35
CA ARG A 7 -31.30 -10.95 -42.56
C ARG A 7 -30.97 -10.69 -44.03
N LYS A 8 -29.80 -10.09 -44.30
CA LYS A 8 -29.01 -10.33 -45.51
C LYS A 8 -27.52 -10.10 -45.19
N SER A 9 -26.74 -11.16 -45.30
CA SER A 9 -25.33 -11.15 -45.70
C SER A 9 -25.30 -11.56 -47.20
N PRO A 10 -24.15 -11.78 -47.88
CA PRO A 10 -22.74 -11.50 -47.53
C PRO A 10 -21.99 -10.82 -48.73
N ILE A 11 -20.65 -10.82 -48.68
CA ILE A 11 -19.70 -11.02 -49.81
C ILE A 11 -18.76 -9.84 -50.19
N ASN A 12 -17.47 -10.20 -50.14
CA ASN A 12 -16.26 -9.75 -50.86
C ASN A 12 -15.48 -8.49 -50.43
N PHE A 13 -14.24 -8.65 -49.96
CA PHE A 13 -12.97 -8.96 -50.68
C PHE A 13 -12.38 -7.66 -51.25
N PHE A 14 -11.34 -7.11 -50.62
CA PHE A 14 -10.24 -6.46 -51.35
C PHE A 14 -9.01 -6.33 -50.44
N ARG A 15 -7.95 -7.07 -50.81
CA ARG A 15 -6.56 -6.85 -50.43
C ARG A 15 -6.14 -5.45 -50.89
N VAL A 16 -5.39 -4.72 -50.07
CA VAL A 16 -4.48 -3.68 -50.57
C VAL A 16 -3.12 -3.88 -49.95
N THR A 17 -2.20 -4.31 -50.80
CA THR A 17 -0.75 -4.35 -50.62
C THR A 17 -0.19 -3.15 -51.39
N LEU A 18 0.64 -2.30 -50.78
CA LEU A 18 1.51 -1.32 -51.47
C LEU A 18 2.55 -0.81 -50.44
N GLN A 19 3.78 -1.31 -50.38
CA GLN A 19 4.95 -1.16 -51.27
C GLN A 19 5.74 0.15 -51.06
N PHE A 20 6.88 -0.02 -50.39
CA PHE A 20 8.21 0.60 -50.52
C PHE A 20 8.37 1.97 -51.18
N VAL A 21 9.03 2.89 -50.45
CA VAL A 21 10.03 3.80 -51.02
C VAL A 21 11.31 3.70 -50.17
N LEU A 22 12.39 3.35 -50.86
CA LEU A 22 13.77 3.21 -50.41
C LEU A 22 14.49 4.56 -50.62
N ILE A 23 15.26 5.05 -49.65
CA ILE A 23 16.43 5.89 -49.93
C ILE A 23 17.61 5.35 -49.13
N ALA A 24 18.63 4.96 -49.87
CA ALA A 24 19.88 4.35 -49.40
C ALA A 24 20.92 5.41 -49.02
N ARG A 25 21.83 5.07 -48.09
CA ARG A 25 23.29 4.91 -48.33
C ARG A 25 24.09 4.92 -47.02
N GLY A 26 24.92 3.89 -46.81
CA GLY A 26 25.99 3.88 -45.81
C GLY A 26 26.49 2.49 -45.40
N PHE A 27 27.40 1.93 -46.22
CA PHE A 27 28.45 0.93 -45.92
C PHE A 27 28.85 0.81 -44.43
N SER A 28 29.22 -0.33 -43.82
CA SER A 28 29.82 -1.58 -44.29
C SER A 28 29.82 -2.62 -43.15
N CYS A 29 29.72 -3.91 -43.50
CA CYS A 29 30.23 -5.10 -42.79
C CYS A 29 30.02 -5.28 -41.28
N PHE A 30 29.14 -6.20 -40.89
CA PHE A 30 29.55 -7.43 -40.21
C PHE A 30 28.45 -8.50 -40.33
N LEU A 31 28.81 -9.64 -40.91
CA LEU A 31 27.97 -10.79 -41.19
C LEU A 31 28.02 -11.77 -39.99
N ALA A 32 26.85 -12.30 -39.64
CA ALA A 32 26.58 -13.54 -38.89
C ALA A 32 27.03 -13.63 -37.42
N ILE A 33 26.06 -13.81 -36.53
CA ILE A 33 25.70 -15.13 -35.97
C ILE A 33 24.25 -15.03 -35.45
N PHE A 34 23.40 -15.89 -35.98
CA PHE A 34 22.03 -16.13 -35.50
C PHE A 34 22.07 -17.34 -34.56
N LEU A 35 21.12 -17.36 -33.61
CA LEU A 35 20.81 -18.40 -32.60
C LEU A 35 21.62 -18.38 -31.31
N SER A 36 21.03 -17.84 -30.24
CA SER A 36 20.52 -18.68 -29.12
C SER A 36 20.04 -17.81 -27.95
N ALA A 37 18.92 -18.22 -27.34
CA ALA A 37 18.44 -17.90 -25.99
C ALA A 37 17.84 -16.50 -25.70
N ASN A 38 16.51 -16.50 -25.57
CA ASN A 38 15.69 -15.66 -24.65
C ASN A 38 16.29 -15.62 -23.22
N PRO A 39 15.84 -14.74 -22.27
CA PRO A 39 14.60 -13.93 -22.29
C PRO A 39 14.75 -12.50 -21.75
N VAL A 40 13.70 -11.69 -21.97
CA VAL A 40 13.14 -10.69 -21.03
C VAL A 40 14.18 -9.84 -20.27
N LEU A 41 14.40 -8.63 -20.76
CA LEU A 41 14.88 -7.51 -19.94
C LEU A 41 13.84 -7.23 -18.84
N THR A 42 13.89 -8.04 -17.77
CA THR A 42 13.30 -7.67 -16.48
C THR A 42 14.09 -6.47 -16.00
N LEU A 43 13.55 -5.27 -16.23
CA LEU A 43 13.83 -4.13 -15.38
C LEU A 43 13.43 -4.55 -13.96
N LYS A 44 14.39 -5.11 -13.22
CA LYS A 44 14.31 -5.24 -11.76
C LYS A 44 14.33 -3.83 -11.22
N PHE A 45 13.16 -3.20 -11.17
CA PHE A 45 12.93 -2.16 -10.17
C PHE A 45 13.23 -2.81 -8.82
N PRO A 46 14.05 -2.19 -7.95
CA PRO A 46 14.20 -2.68 -6.59
C PRO A 46 12.84 -2.46 -5.90
N LEU A 47 11.95 -3.44 -5.99
CA LEU A 47 10.82 -3.60 -5.08
C LEU A 47 11.39 -4.08 -3.75
N GLN A 48 12.23 -3.26 -3.13
CA GLN A 48 12.63 -3.45 -1.75
C GLN A 48 11.48 -2.88 -0.91
N GLY A 49 10.37 -3.62 -0.91
CA GLY A 49 9.26 -3.39 0.01
C GLY A 49 9.81 -3.46 1.43
N PHE A 50 9.40 -2.52 2.27
CA PHE A 50 9.93 -2.42 3.62
C PHE A 50 9.16 -3.40 4.51
N GLU A 51 9.60 -4.65 4.51
CA GLU A 51 8.98 -5.72 5.30
C GLU A 51 9.23 -5.51 6.80
N MET A 52 8.34 -4.80 7.49
CA MET A 52 8.56 -4.49 8.90
C MET A 52 8.18 -5.62 9.85
N PHE A 53 7.01 -6.24 9.67
CA PHE A 53 6.47 -7.30 10.55
C PHE A 53 6.20 -8.64 9.84
N LYS A 54 6.56 -8.78 8.56
CA LYS A 54 6.39 -10.05 7.84
C LYS A 54 7.26 -11.18 8.40
N LYS A 55 8.44 -10.83 8.92
CA LYS A 55 9.37 -11.75 9.58
C LYS A 55 9.28 -11.57 11.10
N PRO A 56 9.53 -12.63 11.89
CA PRO A 56 9.61 -12.53 13.34
C PRO A 56 10.59 -11.42 13.78
N PHE A 57 10.19 -10.68 14.81
CA PHE A 57 11.00 -9.61 15.41
C PHE A 57 11.46 -10.02 16.81
N ASN A 58 12.52 -9.37 17.29
CA ASN A 58 13.08 -9.63 18.61
C ASN A 58 12.63 -8.57 19.61
N VAL A 59 12.15 -9.03 20.77
CA VAL A 59 11.83 -8.16 21.90
C VAL A 59 13.10 -7.88 22.70
N ARG A 60 13.44 -6.60 22.87
CA ARG A 60 14.66 -6.17 23.57
C ARG A 60 14.40 -5.78 25.01
N LYS A 61 13.33 -5.02 25.26
CA LYS A 61 12.99 -4.50 26.59
C LYS A 61 11.49 -4.30 26.70
N ASN A 62 10.92 -4.57 27.86
CA ASN A 62 9.55 -4.23 28.22
C ASN A 62 9.56 -3.32 29.46
N THR A 63 8.91 -2.16 29.39
CA THR A 63 8.92 -1.17 30.48
C THR A 63 7.51 -0.64 30.71
N ASN A 64 7.01 -0.76 31.93
CA ASN A 64 5.75 -0.13 32.34
C ASN A 64 5.90 1.39 32.40
N VAL A 65 4.91 2.11 31.91
CA VAL A 65 4.93 3.56 31.76
C VAL A 65 4.10 4.22 32.87
N ARG A 66 4.65 5.30 33.45
CA ARG A 66 3.96 6.09 34.46
C ARG A 66 2.74 6.81 33.84
N SER A 67 1.73 7.06 34.67
CA SER A 67 0.50 7.75 34.24
C SER A 67 0.75 9.13 33.60
N SER A 68 1.80 9.84 34.03
CA SER A 68 2.20 11.13 33.43
C SER A 68 2.67 10.99 31.99
N ASP A 69 3.49 10.00 31.69
CA ASP A 69 4.04 9.80 30.34
C ASP A 69 3.01 9.17 29.41
N ARG A 70 2.11 8.34 29.96
CA ARG A 70 0.91 7.89 29.24
C ARG A 70 0.05 9.07 28.77
N LYS A 71 -0.17 10.08 29.62
CA LYS A 71 -0.93 11.28 29.21
C LYS A 71 -0.23 12.05 28.08
N LYS A 72 1.11 12.16 28.12
CA LYS A 72 1.89 12.79 27.03
C LYS A 72 1.76 12.01 25.72
N LEU A 73 1.78 10.68 25.77
CA LEU A 73 1.58 9.85 24.59
C LEU A 73 0.18 10.04 24.00
N LEU A 74 -0.86 9.99 24.85
CA LEU A 74 -2.25 10.13 24.39
C LEU A 74 -2.55 11.51 23.82
N ALA A 75 -1.88 12.56 24.30
CA ALA A 75 -1.98 13.90 23.72
C ALA A 75 -1.49 13.96 22.25
N ARG A 76 -0.67 13.00 21.79
CA ARG A 76 -0.19 12.93 20.39
C ARG A 76 -1.21 12.32 19.42
N VAL A 77 -2.19 11.54 19.90
CA VAL A 77 -3.12 10.77 19.03
C VAL A 77 -4.52 11.37 18.95
N GLY A 78 -4.79 12.46 19.68
CA GLY A 78 -6.10 13.09 19.74
C GLY A 78 -7.05 12.46 20.77
N GLU A 79 -8.14 13.17 21.07
CA GLU A 79 -9.07 12.79 22.14
C GLU A 79 -9.89 11.53 21.79
N ASP A 80 -10.36 11.41 20.54
CA ASP A 80 -11.19 10.27 20.11
C ASP A 80 -10.44 8.95 20.16
N VAL A 81 -9.18 8.95 19.71
CA VAL A 81 -8.31 7.77 19.78
C VAL A 81 -7.97 7.44 21.23
N ALA A 82 -7.70 8.46 22.06
CA ALA A 82 -7.44 8.26 23.49
C ALA A 82 -8.66 7.71 24.23
N ALA A 83 -9.87 8.11 23.85
CA ALA A 83 -11.12 7.59 24.39
C ALA A 83 -11.31 6.11 24.01
N ALA A 84 -11.03 5.74 22.76
CA ALA A 84 -11.09 4.36 22.28
C ALA A 84 -10.10 3.43 22.99
N ILE A 85 -8.89 3.92 23.30
CA ILE A 85 -7.87 3.18 24.07
C ILE A 85 -8.31 2.98 25.54
N GLY A 86 -9.05 3.93 26.10
CA GLY A 86 -9.54 3.88 27.47
C GLY A 86 -8.45 4.03 28.54
N LYS A 87 -8.82 3.88 29.82
CA LYS A 87 -7.93 4.09 30.99
C LYS A 87 -7.14 2.83 31.38
N THR A 88 -6.42 2.26 30.43
CA THR A 88 -5.63 1.03 30.59
C THR A 88 -4.16 1.32 30.95
N GLN A 89 -3.49 0.34 31.55
CA GLN A 89 -2.05 0.41 31.82
C GLN A 89 -1.26 0.37 30.51
N LEU A 90 -0.24 1.23 30.41
CA LEU A 90 0.63 1.34 29.24
C LEU A 90 1.99 0.71 29.54
N ALA A 91 2.48 -0.13 28.62
CA ALA A 91 3.84 -0.62 28.58
C ALA A 91 4.48 -0.28 27.23
N ILE A 92 5.75 0.10 27.24
CA ILE A 92 6.56 0.28 26.03
C ILE A 92 7.43 -0.96 25.86
N VAL A 93 7.25 -1.65 24.74
CA VAL A 93 8.04 -2.80 24.34
C VAL A 93 8.98 -2.36 23.22
N ALA A 94 10.26 -2.23 23.53
CA ALA A 94 11.29 -1.95 22.54
C ALA A 94 11.60 -3.24 21.77
N ILE A 95 11.48 -3.17 20.45
CA ILE A 95 11.68 -4.30 19.55
C ILE A 95 12.68 -3.94 18.45
N THR A 96 13.20 -4.98 17.80
CA THR A 96 14.02 -4.86 16.60
C THR A 96 13.56 -5.87 15.57
N ASN A 97 13.27 -5.40 14.36
CA ASN A 97 12.85 -6.28 13.26
C ASN A 97 14.05 -7.04 12.66
N PHE A 98 13.77 -7.90 11.68
CA PHE A 98 14.79 -8.66 10.96
C PHE A 98 15.87 -7.78 10.29
N ASN A 99 15.52 -6.57 9.87
CA ASN A 99 16.43 -5.61 9.24
C ASN A 99 17.19 -4.73 10.25
N ASN A 100 17.19 -5.09 11.53
CA ASN A 100 17.80 -4.32 12.63
C ASN A 100 17.23 -2.90 12.84
N VAL A 101 16.04 -2.62 12.32
CA VAL A 101 15.29 -1.38 12.58
C VAL A 101 14.71 -1.46 13.99
N ARG A 102 14.99 -0.43 14.80
CA ARG A 102 14.50 -0.31 16.18
C ARG A 102 13.13 0.36 16.20
N MET A 103 12.23 -0.18 17.00
CA MET A 103 10.87 0.33 17.12
C MET A 103 10.39 0.20 18.56
N ASN A 104 9.40 1.01 18.92
CA ASN A 104 8.70 0.92 20.19
C ASN A 104 7.25 0.53 19.91
N LEU A 105 6.80 -0.57 20.49
CA LEU A 105 5.38 -0.92 20.56
C LEU A 105 4.79 -0.35 21.85
N TYR A 106 3.64 0.30 21.74
CA TYR A 106 2.86 0.79 22.86
C TYR A 106 1.71 -0.19 23.12
N VAL A 107 1.87 -0.93 24.20
CA VAL A 107 0.98 -2.02 24.60
C VAL A 107 0.08 -1.52 25.72
N PHE A 108 -1.23 -1.61 25.50
CA PHE A 108 -2.27 -1.23 26.45
C PHE A 108 -2.99 -2.49 26.91
N ASP A 109 -2.91 -2.81 28.20
CA ASP A 109 -3.47 -4.04 28.79
C ASP A 109 -3.18 -5.31 27.95
N ARG A 110 -1.90 -5.52 27.61
CA ARG A 110 -1.38 -6.63 26.79
C ARG A 110 -1.77 -6.61 25.31
N THR A 111 -2.47 -5.59 24.84
CA THR A 111 -2.78 -5.40 23.42
C THR A 111 -1.88 -4.32 22.80
N PRO A 112 -1.07 -4.62 21.77
CA PRO A 112 -0.34 -3.59 21.04
C PRO A 112 -1.34 -2.73 20.26
N LEU A 113 -1.34 -1.41 20.50
CA LEU A 113 -2.28 -0.50 19.81
C LEU A 113 -1.58 0.51 18.92
N LEU A 114 -0.38 0.97 19.30
CA LEU A 114 0.42 1.93 18.54
C LEU A 114 1.86 1.42 18.42
N PHE A 115 2.57 1.88 17.41
CA PHE A 115 4.01 1.69 17.29
C PHE A 115 4.69 2.93 16.72
N GLU A 116 5.98 3.06 17.00
CA GLU A 116 6.83 4.14 16.51
C GLU A 116 8.16 3.58 16.05
N ILE A 117 8.61 4.04 14.88
CA ILE A 117 9.92 3.68 14.34
C ILE A 117 10.94 4.68 14.89
N ALA A 118 12.05 4.17 15.42
CA ALA A 118 13.05 5.02 16.05
C ALA A 118 13.61 6.05 15.05
N GLY A 119 13.48 7.33 15.38
CA GLY A 119 13.99 8.46 14.58
C GLY A 119 12.95 9.12 13.68
N GLU A 120 11.74 8.58 13.52
CA GLU A 120 10.70 9.18 12.66
C GLU A 120 9.80 10.16 13.41
N GLY A 121 9.49 9.91 14.70
CA GLY A 121 8.60 10.76 15.49
C GLY A 121 7.11 10.57 15.20
N THR A 122 6.74 9.87 14.12
CA THR A 122 5.37 9.50 13.76
C THR A 122 4.88 8.31 14.58
N LEU A 123 3.66 8.42 15.15
CA LEU A 123 2.94 7.30 15.74
C LEU A 123 2.08 6.62 14.68
N TYR A 124 2.22 5.32 14.55
CA TYR A 124 1.40 4.49 13.67
C TYR A 124 0.42 3.66 14.50
N PRO A 125 -0.89 3.66 14.17
CA PRO A 125 -1.82 2.72 14.76
C PRO A 125 -1.54 1.30 14.26
N THR A 126 -1.80 0.31 15.11
CA THR A 126 -1.91 -1.07 14.65
C THR A 126 -3.17 -1.24 13.81
N VAL A 127 -3.23 -2.28 12.98
CA VAL A 127 -4.46 -2.61 12.23
C VAL A 127 -5.60 -2.81 13.24
N TYR A 128 -5.33 -3.42 14.40
CA TYR A 128 -6.32 -3.61 15.45
C TYR A 128 -6.89 -2.28 15.99
N LEU A 129 -6.07 -1.27 16.25
CA LEU A 129 -6.56 0.04 16.73
C LEU A 129 -7.48 0.71 15.68
N THR A 130 -7.18 0.58 14.39
CA THR A 130 -8.02 1.13 13.33
C THR A 130 -9.38 0.44 13.20
N TRP A 131 -9.54 -0.75 13.78
CA TRP A 131 -10.85 -1.44 13.89
C TRP A 131 -11.66 -0.96 15.08
N LEU A 132 -10.99 -0.43 16.12
CA LEU A 132 -11.66 0.16 17.28
C LEU A 132 -12.20 1.56 16.98
N THR A 133 -11.48 2.34 16.15
CA THR A 133 -11.90 3.69 15.76
C THR A 133 -11.37 4.07 14.38
N SER A 134 -12.25 4.67 13.56
CA SER A 134 -11.89 5.23 12.25
C SER A 134 -11.04 6.50 12.35
N GLU A 135 -11.02 7.15 13.51
CA GLU A 135 -10.28 8.38 13.76
C GLU A 135 -8.78 8.14 14.01
N ALA A 136 -8.33 6.87 14.01
CA ALA A 136 -6.93 6.52 14.26
C ALA A 136 -5.98 7.05 13.17
N CYS A 137 -6.41 7.03 11.91
CA CYS A 137 -5.71 7.65 10.78
C CYS A 137 -6.59 7.70 9.52
N PRO A 138 -6.25 8.51 8.50
CA PRO A 138 -6.97 8.53 7.23
C PRO A 138 -6.97 7.17 6.53
N ILE A 139 -8.10 6.82 5.90
CA ILE A 139 -8.30 5.53 5.22
C ILE A 139 -8.30 5.73 3.70
N ILE A 140 -7.40 5.04 3.00
CA ILE A 140 -7.41 4.90 1.55
C ILE A 140 -8.13 3.60 1.17
N TYR A 141 -8.98 3.69 0.16
CA TYR A 141 -9.69 2.53 -0.40
C TYR A 141 -8.94 1.98 -1.61
N VAL A 142 -8.75 0.66 -1.68
CA VAL A 142 -8.04 -0.04 -2.76
C VAL A 142 -8.88 -1.17 -3.36
N HIS A 143 -8.54 -1.59 -4.57
CA HIS A 143 -9.14 -2.78 -5.17
C HIS A 143 -8.71 -4.05 -4.42
N GLU A 144 -9.61 -5.04 -4.30
CA GLU A 144 -9.35 -6.33 -3.63
C GLU A 144 -8.07 -7.04 -4.13
N ARG A 145 -7.79 -7.01 -5.43
CA ARG A 145 -6.59 -7.63 -6.03
C ARG A 145 -5.27 -7.03 -5.54
N VAL A 146 -5.29 -5.81 -5.00
CA VAL A 146 -4.08 -5.18 -4.45
C VAL A 146 -3.61 -5.93 -3.20
N PHE A 147 -4.54 -6.52 -2.44
CA PHE A 147 -4.26 -7.17 -1.17
C PHE A 147 -3.23 -8.30 -1.27
N GLU A 148 -3.30 -9.14 -2.31
CA GLU A 148 -2.32 -10.21 -2.54
C GLU A 148 -0.88 -9.69 -2.66
N TYR A 149 -0.69 -8.51 -3.27
CA TYR A 149 0.62 -7.89 -3.37
C TYR A 149 1.08 -7.32 -2.02
N LEU A 150 0.16 -6.74 -1.24
CA LEU A 150 0.46 -6.20 0.08
C LEU A 150 0.85 -7.31 1.07
N GLU A 151 0.15 -8.46 1.05
CA GLU A 151 0.50 -9.65 1.85
C GLU A 151 1.89 -10.17 1.50
N ASN A 152 2.29 -10.05 0.23
CA ASN A 152 3.63 -10.37 -0.22
C ASN A 152 4.69 -9.33 0.18
N GLY A 153 4.33 -8.26 0.90
CA GLY A 153 5.24 -7.23 1.39
C GLY A 153 5.51 -6.12 0.38
N ALA A 154 4.69 -6.00 -0.66
CA ALA A 154 4.78 -4.88 -1.60
C ALA A 154 4.22 -3.58 -0.99
N ASP A 155 4.72 -2.46 -1.47
CA ASP A 155 4.14 -1.16 -1.18
C ASP A 155 2.88 -0.90 -2.00
N LEU A 156 2.04 0.03 -1.54
CA LEU A 156 0.88 0.46 -2.30
C LEU A 156 1.31 1.37 -3.46
N MET A 157 1.08 0.89 -4.67
CA MET A 157 1.16 1.69 -5.89
C MET A 157 -0.15 2.45 -6.10
N LEU A 158 -0.05 3.75 -6.39
CA LEU A 158 -1.21 4.64 -6.56
C LEU A 158 -2.24 4.19 -7.63
N PRO A 159 -1.88 3.46 -8.70
CA PRO A 159 -2.87 2.90 -9.63
C PRO A 159 -3.83 1.88 -9.00
N GLY A 160 -3.48 1.27 -7.86
CA GLY A 160 -4.34 0.35 -7.12
C GLY A 160 -5.37 1.02 -6.22
N VAL A 161 -5.29 2.35 -6.07
CA VAL A 161 -6.21 3.15 -5.26
C VAL A 161 -7.52 3.39 -6.00
N LEU A 162 -8.63 3.23 -5.30
CA LEU A 162 -9.96 3.55 -5.79
C LEU A 162 -10.14 5.06 -5.87
N ARG A 163 -10.65 5.54 -7.01
CA ARG A 163 -10.79 6.97 -7.32
C ARG A 163 -12.19 7.33 -7.82
N SER A 164 -13.11 6.38 -7.81
CA SER A 164 -14.43 6.53 -8.44
C SER A 164 -15.53 6.40 -7.39
N GLY A 165 -16.65 7.09 -7.62
CA GLY A 165 -17.77 7.11 -6.70
C GLY A 165 -17.43 7.81 -5.38
N PRO A 166 -17.83 7.27 -4.22
CA PRO A 166 -17.60 7.90 -2.92
C PRO A 166 -16.13 7.78 -2.44
N PHE A 167 -15.29 7.04 -3.15
CA PHE A 167 -13.91 6.74 -2.73
C PHE A 167 -12.95 7.81 -3.26
N GLN A 168 -12.78 8.86 -2.47
CA GLN A 168 -11.76 9.90 -2.69
C GLN A 168 -10.57 9.67 -1.78
N VAL A 169 -9.39 10.14 -2.20
CA VAL A 169 -8.20 10.12 -1.35
C VAL A 169 -8.40 11.17 -0.25
N PRO A 170 -8.37 10.78 1.04
CA PRO A 170 -8.52 11.74 2.14
C PRO A 170 -7.32 12.69 2.21
N PRO A 171 -7.39 13.80 2.95
CA PRO A 171 -6.22 14.65 3.19
C PRO A 171 -5.17 13.87 3.99
N ILE A 172 -3.99 13.72 3.39
CA ILE A 172 -2.85 12.97 3.94
C ILE A 172 -1.61 13.82 3.76
N GLU A 173 -0.84 13.94 4.83
CA GLU A 173 0.48 14.54 4.84
C GLU A 173 1.56 13.51 4.52
N ARG A 174 2.66 13.96 3.91
CA ARG A 174 3.84 13.11 3.70
C ARG A 174 4.39 12.64 5.06
N ASP A 175 4.84 11.39 5.12
CA ASP A 175 5.32 10.70 6.32
C ASP A 175 4.26 10.50 7.42
N GLY A 176 2.99 10.80 7.11
CA GLY A 176 1.85 10.52 7.97
C GLY A 176 1.43 9.04 7.95
N ALA A 177 0.75 8.62 9.01
CA ALA A 177 0.14 7.29 9.10
C ALA A 177 -1.13 7.21 8.24
N VAL A 178 -1.30 6.12 7.51
CA VAL A 178 -2.45 5.87 6.63
C VAL A 178 -2.89 4.42 6.77
N ALA A 179 -4.20 4.19 6.85
CA ALA A 179 -4.81 2.86 6.82
C ALA A 179 -5.35 2.53 5.43
N LEU A 180 -5.37 1.25 5.07
CA LEU A 180 -5.92 0.76 3.81
C LEU A 180 -7.15 -0.10 4.07
N SER A 181 -8.24 0.16 3.34
CA SER A 181 -9.40 -0.72 3.28
C SER A 181 -9.63 -1.18 1.84
N MET A 182 -10.18 -2.37 1.66
CA MET A 182 -10.37 -2.97 0.35
C MET A 182 -11.86 -2.99 -0.02
N LEU A 183 -12.16 -2.66 -1.28
CA LEU A 183 -13.48 -2.88 -1.86
C LEU A 183 -13.49 -4.25 -2.55
N THR A 184 -14.35 -5.13 -2.07
CA THR A 184 -14.57 -6.45 -2.66
C THR A 184 -15.30 -6.37 -3.99
N GLU A 185 -15.19 -7.41 -4.81
CA GLU A 185 -15.93 -7.50 -6.07
C GLU A 185 -17.47 -7.46 -5.87
N ASP A 186 -17.95 -7.91 -4.70
CA ASP A 186 -19.35 -7.83 -4.27
C ASP A 186 -19.79 -6.40 -3.85
N GLY A 187 -18.90 -5.41 -3.91
CA GLY A 187 -19.18 -4.01 -3.54
C GLY A 187 -19.16 -3.74 -2.03
N LYS A 188 -18.70 -4.68 -1.20
CA LYS A 188 -18.55 -4.50 0.25
C LYS A 188 -17.15 -4.00 0.61
N ILE A 189 -17.06 -3.10 1.58
CA ILE A 189 -15.79 -2.65 2.16
C ILE A 189 -15.35 -3.67 3.22
N LYS A 190 -14.09 -4.11 3.15
CA LYS A 190 -13.43 -4.90 4.19
C LYS A 190 -12.20 -4.16 4.70
N GLY A 191 -11.91 -4.34 5.98
CA GLY A 191 -10.74 -3.76 6.64
C GLY A 191 -11.09 -2.75 7.73
N PRO A 192 -10.11 -1.94 8.16
CA PRO A 192 -8.78 -1.78 7.55
C PRO A 192 -7.92 -3.06 7.51
N VAL A 193 -7.16 -3.27 6.44
CA VAL A 193 -6.34 -4.48 6.24
C VAL A 193 -4.86 -4.23 6.43
N ALA A 194 -4.40 -2.98 6.28
CA ALA A 194 -3.00 -2.61 6.44
C ALA A 194 -2.87 -1.17 6.95
N VAL A 195 -1.75 -0.88 7.58
CA VAL A 195 -1.30 0.46 7.97
C VAL A 195 0.09 0.71 7.36
N GLY A 196 0.27 1.93 6.87
CA GLY A 196 1.51 2.34 6.22
C GLY A 196 1.88 3.80 6.45
N ARG A 197 3.04 4.17 5.92
CA ARG A 197 3.54 5.54 5.86
C ARG A 197 3.29 6.13 4.48
N ALA A 198 2.69 7.31 4.42
CA ALA A 198 2.51 8.04 3.16
C ALA A 198 3.86 8.53 2.62
N LEU A 199 4.20 8.16 1.38
CA LEU A 199 5.40 8.65 0.69
C LEU A 199 5.16 9.97 -0.05
N MET A 200 3.88 10.31 -0.26
CA MET A 200 3.42 11.53 -0.95
C MET A 200 2.25 12.12 -0.16
N SER A 201 2.10 13.44 -0.21
CA SER A 201 0.86 14.08 0.28
C SER A 201 -0.29 13.82 -0.69
N SER A 202 -1.54 13.98 -0.28
CA SER A 202 -2.69 13.82 -1.19
C SER A 202 -2.61 14.74 -2.41
N ASN A 203 -2.11 15.97 -2.21
CA ASN A 203 -1.90 16.92 -3.30
C ASN A 203 -0.83 16.41 -4.28
N ASP A 204 0.28 15.87 -3.79
CA ASP A 204 1.33 15.28 -4.61
C ASP A 204 0.83 14.04 -5.37
N MET A 205 0.01 13.19 -4.72
CA MET A 205 -0.58 12.01 -5.34
C MET A 205 -1.46 12.39 -6.55
N ILE A 206 -2.30 13.43 -6.37
CA ILE A 206 -3.18 13.95 -7.43
C ILE A 206 -2.35 14.61 -8.54
N ALA A 207 -1.36 15.45 -8.18
CA ALA A 207 -0.49 16.13 -9.13
C ALA A 207 0.32 15.14 -9.99
N ASN A 208 0.76 14.03 -9.40
CA ASN A 208 1.45 12.93 -10.10
C ASN A 208 0.49 11.98 -10.84
N LYS A 209 -0.77 12.37 -11.06
CA LYS A 209 -1.79 11.58 -11.77
C LYS A 209 -2.01 10.19 -11.17
N MET A 210 -1.81 10.05 -9.86
CA MET A 210 -1.91 8.79 -9.13
C MET A 210 -0.98 7.70 -9.69
N GLN A 211 0.26 8.06 -9.97
CA GLN A 211 1.30 7.14 -10.44
C GLN A 211 2.46 7.02 -9.45
N GLY A 212 3.08 5.84 -9.40
CA GLY A 212 4.20 5.56 -8.52
C GLY A 212 3.81 4.96 -7.16
N ARG A 213 4.79 4.90 -6.24
CA ARG A 213 4.62 4.41 -4.87
C ARG A 213 3.97 5.49 -4.02
N GLY A 214 2.79 5.20 -3.46
CA GLY A 214 2.02 6.15 -2.67
C GLY A 214 2.18 5.95 -1.17
N VAL A 215 2.10 4.70 -0.72
CA VAL A 215 2.17 4.33 0.70
C VAL A 215 3.13 3.17 0.86
N GLN A 216 4.09 3.32 1.77
CA GLN A 216 4.94 2.22 2.20
C GLN A 216 4.22 1.43 3.27
N ILE A 217 4.04 0.13 3.06
CA ILE A 217 3.31 -0.72 4.01
C ILE A 217 4.21 -1.06 5.19
N LEU A 218 3.69 -0.86 6.40
CA LEU A 218 4.41 -1.13 7.63
C LEU A 218 3.82 -2.34 8.35
N HIS A 219 2.50 -2.41 8.47
CA HIS A 219 1.82 -3.47 9.20
C HIS A 219 0.60 -3.93 8.42
N ILE A 220 0.38 -5.24 8.35
CA ILE A 220 -0.72 -5.87 7.64
C ILE A 220 -1.43 -6.88 8.52
N PHE A 221 -2.72 -7.09 8.26
CA PHE A 221 -3.49 -8.17 8.84
C PHE A 221 -2.77 -9.52 8.70
N ARG A 222 -2.64 -10.27 9.81
CA ARG A 222 -1.94 -11.57 9.91
C ARG A 222 -0.42 -11.56 9.72
N ASP A 223 0.23 -10.41 9.82
CA ASP A 223 1.69 -10.40 10.00
C ASP A 223 2.10 -10.82 11.43
N ALA A 224 3.40 -10.79 11.73
CA ALA A 224 3.89 -11.25 13.04
C ALA A 224 3.48 -10.35 14.22
N LEU A 225 2.92 -9.16 13.98
CA LEU A 225 2.42 -8.27 15.03
C LEU A 225 0.91 -8.48 15.30
N TRP A 226 0.16 -9.01 14.33
CA TRP A 226 -1.28 -9.28 14.43
C TRP A 226 -1.61 -10.49 15.32
#